data_AF-A0A420J723-F1
#
_entry.id   AF-A0A420J723-F1
#
_cell.length_a   1.000
_cell.length_b   1.000
_cell.length_c   1.000
_cell.angle_alpha   90.00
_cell.angle_beta   90.00
_cell.angle_gamma   90.00
#
_symmetry.space_group_name_H-M   'P 1'
#
loop_
_entity.id
_entity.type
_entity.pdbx_description
1 polymer ?
#
loop_
_entity_poly.entity_id
_entity_poly.type
_entity_poly.pdbx_seq_one_letter_code
_entity_poly.pdbx_strand_id
1 'polypeptide(L)'
;AIALLIQTVKPGTHAYDFSVAHSLTTSQEIRILLPLIPEQYQIGLIRQWWLIAISIYISQLRPEISHDKIEISSGKDLKYVEHKAMFGSWTTDADYDKIIRAMREAASTWSDNRQQYLAAAVRVTNDFDGWTRFS
;
A
#
# COMPACT_ATOMS: atom_id res chain seq x y z
N ALA A 1 -4.79 4.89 -1.31
CA ALA A 1 -3.35 4.56 -1.32
C ALA A 1 -3.06 3.14 -1.80
N ILE A 2 -3.67 2.08 -1.25
CA ILE A 2 -3.44 0.68 -1.71
C ILE A 2 -3.76 0.51 -3.20
N ALA A 3 -4.92 1.00 -3.66
CA ALA A 3 -5.28 0.96 -5.07
C ALA A 3 -4.24 1.68 -5.94
N LEU A 4 -3.78 2.86 -5.56
CA LEU A 4 -2.70 3.57 -6.26
C LEU A 4 -1.44 2.71 -6.36
N LEU A 5 -0.99 2.10 -5.26
CA LEU A 5 0.24 1.30 -5.26
C LEU A 5 0.17 0.08 -6.21
N ILE A 6 -1.01 -0.52 -6.37
CA ILE A 6 -1.14 -1.80 -7.08
C ILE A 6 -1.64 -1.62 -8.50
N GLN A 7 -2.55 -0.67 -8.72
CA GLN A 7 -3.23 -0.47 -9.99
C GLN A 7 -2.46 0.47 -10.93
N THR A 8 -1.40 1.13 -10.46
CA THR A 8 -0.50 1.93 -11.31
C THR A 8 0.78 1.18 -11.69
N VAL A 9 0.92 -0.10 -11.29
CA VAL A 9 2.07 -0.92 -11.69
C VAL A 9 1.95 -1.23 -13.18
N LYS A 10 2.98 -0.83 -13.96
CA LYS A 10 3.03 -1.14 -15.39
C LYS A 10 2.99 -2.67 -15.58
N PRO A 11 2.13 -3.22 -16.46
CA PRO A 11 2.08 -4.65 -16.70
C PRO A 11 3.46 -5.22 -17.08
N GLY A 12 3.85 -6.32 -16.44
CA GLY A 12 5.12 -7.02 -16.71
C GLY A 12 6.38 -6.42 -16.08
N THR A 13 6.31 -5.25 -15.41
CA THR A 13 7.50 -4.68 -14.74
C THR A 13 7.67 -5.18 -13.32
N HIS A 14 6.60 -5.63 -12.65
CA HIS A 14 6.66 -6.16 -11.27
C HIS A 14 7.27 -5.18 -10.24
N ALA A 15 7.39 -3.91 -10.64
CA ALA A 15 8.12 -2.90 -9.91
C ALA A 15 7.15 -1.83 -9.40
N TYR A 16 7.23 -1.59 -8.09
CA TYR A 16 6.30 -0.74 -7.36
C TYR A 16 6.92 0.63 -7.12
N ASP A 17 6.12 1.70 -7.25
CA ASP A 17 6.63 3.05 -7.02
C ASP A 17 6.84 3.32 -5.54
N PHE A 18 8.08 3.68 -5.20
CA PHE A 18 8.50 3.94 -3.83
C PHE A 18 7.75 5.11 -3.15
N SER A 19 7.41 6.16 -3.90
CA SER A 19 6.74 7.36 -3.37
C SER A 19 5.27 7.06 -3.05
N VAL A 20 4.63 6.23 -3.89
CA VAL A 20 3.27 5.74 -3.66
C VAL A 20 3.24 4.76 -2.48
N ALA A 21 4.25 3.90 -2.34
CA ALA A 21 4.43 3.02 -1.19
C ALA A 21 4.55 3.83 0.12
N HIS A 22 5.40 4.86 0.13
CA HIS A 22 5.49 5.78 1.27
C HIS A 22 4.14 6.43 1.57
N SER A 23 3.40 6.87 0.55
CA SER A 23 2.06 7.44 0.74
C SER A 23 1.09 6.49 1.42
N LEU A 24 1.16 5.19 1.12
CA LEU A 24 0.40 4.17 1.84
C LEU A 24 0.81 4.09 3.32
N THR A 25 2.12 3.96 3.58
CA THR A 25 2.62 3.78 4.95
C THR A 25 2.38 5.01 5.83
N THR A 26 2.61 6.22 5.31
CA THR A 26 2.32 7.46 6.02
C THR A 26 0.83 7.63 6.31
N SER A 27 -0.06 7.21 5.39
CA SER A 27 -1.51 7.24 5.65
C SER A 27 -1.90 6.33 6.83
N GLN A 28 -1.27 5.16 6.93
CA GLN A 28 -1.50 4.24 8.04
C GLN A 28 -0.97 4.83 9.36
N GLU A 29 0.23 5.41 9.35
CA GLU A 29 0.84 6.04 10.53
C GLU A 29 0.04 7.27 11.00
N ILE A 30 -0.39 8.14 10.08
CA ILE A 30 -1.25 9.28 10.41
C ILE A 30 -2.51 8.80 11.11
N ARG A 31 -3.14 7.72 10.64
CA ARG A 31 -4.33 7.18 11.29
C ARG A 31 -4.05 6.67 12.72
N ILE A 32 -2.90 6.06 12.97
CA ILE A 32 -2.50 5.60 14.31
C ILE A 32 -2.23 6.80 15.22
N LEU A 33 -1.60 7.85 14.70
CA LEU A 33 -1.22 9.03 15.48
C LEU A 33 -2.38 10.01 15.69
N LEU A 34 -3.36 10.07 14.78
CA LEU A 34 -4.43 11.06 14.79
C LEU A 34 -5.17 11.16 16.14
N PRO A 35 -5.53 10.05 16.83
CA PRO A 35 -6.19 10.11 18.13
C PRO A 35 -5.32 10.71 19.26
N LEU A 36 -4.00 10.73 19.09
CA LEU A 36 -3.04 11.30 20.05
C LEU A 36 -2.81 12.80 19.82
N ILE A 37 -3.28 13.34 18.70
CA ILE A 37 -3.08 14.74 18.31
C ILE A 37 -4.25 15.57 18.82
N PRO A 38 -4.01 16.75 19.42
CA PRO A 38 -5.08 17.64 19.86
C PRO A 38 -6.03 17.98 18.72
N GLU A 39 -7.34 17.98 19.01
CA GLU A 39 -8.41 18.10 18.02
C GLU A 39 -8.24 19.32 17.09
N GLN A 40 -7.75 20.45 17.62
CA GLN A 40 -7.53 21.67 16.84
C GLN A 40 -6.53 21.51 15.68
N TYR A 41 -5.67 20.49 15.73
CA TYR A 41 -4.64 20.24 14.69
C TYR A 41 -5.01 19.09 13.75
N GLN A 42 -5.97 18.23 14.10
CA GLN A 42 -6.29 17.01 13.34
C GLN A 42 -6.72 17.33 11.90
N ILE A 43 -7.65 18.27 11.72
CA ILE A 43 -8.14 18.66 10.39
C ILE A 43 -7.02 19.28 9.54
N GLY A 44 -6.19 20.14 10.15
CA GLY A 44 -5.06 20.76 9.46
C GLY A 44 -4.06 19.73 8.95
N LEU A 45 -3.71 18.76 9.80
CA LEU A 45 -2.81 17.66 9.45
C LEU A 45 -3.36 16.82 8.29
N ILE A 46 -4.63 16.41 8.36
CA ILE A 46 -5.26 15.60 7.29
C ILE A 46 -5.24 16.36 5.96
N ARG A 47 -5.51 17.67 5.98
CA ARG A 47 -5.48 18.51 4.77
C ARG A 47 -4.07 18.61 4.18
N GLN A 48 -3.07 18.86 5.01
CA GLN A 48 -1.67 18.93 4.56
C GLN A 48 -1.23 17.59 3.97
N TRP A 49 -1.55 16.49 4.66
CA TRP A 49 -1.27 15.15 4.17
C TRP A 49 -1.94 14.86 2.83
N TRP A 50 -3.22 15.20 2.70
CA TRP A 50 -3.97 15.01 1.46
C TRP A 50 -3.36 15.77 0.28
N LEU A 51 -2.91 17.01 0.50
CA LEU A 51 -2.21 17.81 -0.52
C LEU A 51 -0.88 17.18 -0.94
N ILE A 52 -0.12 16.62 0.01
CA ILE A 52 1.13 15.88 -0.29
C ILE A 52 0.83 14.64 -1.14
N ALA A 53 -0.20 13.86 -0.78
CA ALA A 53 -0.58 12.67 -1.53
C ALA A 53 -0.98 13.01 -2.98
N ILE A 54 -1.75 14.09 -3.18
CA ILE A 54 -2.08 14.61 -4.52
C ILE A 54 -0.83 15.06 -5.26
N SER A 55 0.07 15.80 -4.59
CA SER A 55 1.31 16.27 -5.20
C SER A 55 2.16 15.10 -5.69
N ILE A 56 2.31 14.04 -4.90
CA ILE A 56 3.04 12.83 -5.29
C ILE A 56 2.41 12.23 -6.55
N TYR A 57 1.09 12.05 -6.58
CA TYR A 57 0.40 11.50 -7.75
C TYR A 57 0.61 12.33 -9.03
N ILE A 58 0.55 13.66 -8.92
CA ILE A 58 0.81 14.56 -10.06
C ILE A 58 2.28 14.49 -10.49
N SER A 59 3.22 14.46 -9.55
CA SER A 59 4.65 14.32 -9.83
C SER A 59 5.02 13.00 -10.51
N GLN A 60 4.21 11.95 -10.31
CA GLN A 60 4.32 10.68 -11.05
C GLN A 60 3.63 10.71 -12.44
N LEU A 61 3.32 11.90 -12.97
CA LEU A 61 2.66 12.10 -14.26
C LEU A 61 1.23 11.53 -14.34
N ARG A 62 0.55 11.39 -13.19
CA ARG A 62 -0.83 10.86 -13.10
C ARG A 62 -0.93 9.49 -13.76
N PRO A 63 -0.24 8.47 -13.24
CA PRO A 63 -0.26 7.14 -13.83
C PRO A 63 -1.70 6.62 -13.84
N GLU A 64 -2.08 5.95 -14.92
CA GLU A 64 -3.42 5.38 -15.05
C GLU A 64 -3.66 4.35 -13.94
N ILE A 65 -4.84 4.44 -13.32
CA ILE A 65 -5.27 3.52 -12.27
C ILE A 65 -6.12 2.45 -12.95
N SER A 66 -5.55 1.27 -13.16
CA SER A 66 -6.32 0.14 -13.71
C SER A 66 -7.47 -0.24 -12.77
N HIS A 67 -8.67 -0.39 -13.32
CA HIS A 67 -9.85 -0.86 -12.58
C HIS A 67 -10.00 -2.38 -12.58
N ASP A 68 -8.98 -3.10 -13.04
CA ASP A 68 -9.01 -4.56 -13.07
C ASP A 68 -9.16 -5.13 -11.66
N LYS A 69 -10.04 -6.14 -11.54
CA LYS A 69 -10.18 -6.84 -10.28
C LYS A 69 -8.88 -7.55 -9.94
N ILE A 70 -8.39 -7.33 -8.73
CA ILE A 70 -7.27 -8.09 -8.18
C ILE A 70 -7.85 -9.43 -7.73
N GLU A 71 -7.61 -10.49 -8.51
CA GLU A 71 -8.07 -11.83 -8.17
C GLU A 71 -7.12 -12.50 -7.17
N ILE A 72 -7.70 -13.21 -6.19
CA ILE A 72 -6.95 -14.08 -5.28
C ILE A 72 -6.99 -15.49 -5.84
N SER A 73 -5.82 -16.11 -6.04
CA SER A 73 -5.75 -17.54 -6.28
C SER A 73 -6.24 -18.30 -5.04
N SER A 74 -7.16 -19.26 -5.24
CA SER A 74 -7.79 -20.03 -4.15
C SER A 74 -6.77 -20.58 -3.14
N GLY A 75 -7.05 -20.37 -1.85
CA GLY A 75 -6.27 -20.93 -0.74
C GLY A 75 -5.15 -20.04 -0.17
N LYS A 76 -4.97 -18.81 -0.68
CA LYS A 76 -4.06 -17.83 -0.07
C LYS A 76 -4.79 -17.01 0.99
N ASP A 77 -4.31 -17.09 2.23
CA ASP A 77 -4.83 -16.39 3.39
C ASP A 77 -3.80 -15.41 3.96
N LEU A 78 -4.12 -14.81 5.11
CA LEU A 78 -3.20 -13.88 5.76
C LEU A 78 -1.88 -14.57 6.19
N LYS A 79 -1.93 -15.84 6.58
CA LYS A 79 -0.74 -16.61 6.97
C LYS A 79 0.21 -16.80 5.80
N TYR A 80 -0.32 -17.00 4.59
CA TYR A 80 0.48 -17.03 3.37
C TYR A 80 1.27 -15.73 3.18
N VAL A 81 0.61 -14.59 3.33
CA VAL A 81 1.24 -13.26 3.19
C VAL A 81 2.32 -13.06 4.26
N GLU A 82 2.04 -13.42 5.51
CA GLU A 82 3.00 -13.30 6.62
C GLU A 82 4.22 -14.19 6.42
N HIS A 83 4.00 -15.44 6.00
CA HIS A 83 5.10 -16.36 5.71
C HIS A 83 5.98 -15.83 4.57
N LYS A 84 5.38 -15.29 3.50
CA LYS A 84 6.12 -14.65 2.40
C LYS A 84 6.89 -13.40 2.83
N ALA A 85 6.35 -12.61 3.75
CA ALA A 85 7.04 -11.45 4.29
C ALA A 85 8.27 -11.86 5.15
N MET A 86 8.14 -12.91 5.97
CA MET A 86 9.17 -13.35 6.91
C MET A 86 10.25 -14.27 6.32
N PHE A 87 9.93 -15.01 5.26
CA PHE A 87 10.84 -16.00 4.67
C PHE A 87 11.06 -15.81 3.16
N GLY A 88 10.55 -14.72 2.58
CA GLY A 88 10.73 -14.39 1.18
C GLY A 88 12.08 -13.74 0.86
N SER A 89 12.30 -13.47 -0.42
CA SER A 89 13.54 -12.86 -0.92
C SER A 89 13.77 -11.42 -0.46
N TRP A 90 12.73 -10.73 0.02
CA TRP A 90 12.73 -9.30 0.36
C TRP A 90 12.61 -9.03 1.86
N THR A 91 12.93 -10.02 2.70
CA THR A 91 12.84 -9.95 4.17
C THR A 91 13.70 -8.88 4.83
N THR A 92 14.72 -8.37 4.13
CA THR A 92 15.59 -7.30 4.62
C THR A 92 15.14 -5.91 4.16
N ASP A 93 14.11 -5.82 3.31
CA ASP A 93 13.58 -4.55 2.82
C ASP A 93 12.49 -4.03 3.77
N ALA A 94 12.85 -3.01 4.56
CA ALA A 94 11.96 -2.46 5.56
C ALA A 94 10.72 -1.80 4.96
N ASP A 95 10.78 -1.27 3.74
CA ASP A 95 9.63 -0.62 3.11
C ASP A 95 8.64 -1.67 2.57
N TYR A 96 9.16 -2.82 2.12
CA TYR A 96 8.36 -3.97 1.70
C TYR A 96 7.54 -4.51 2.89
N ASP A 97 8.18 -4.68 4.04
CA ASP A 97 7.50 -5.10 5.26
C ASP A 97 6.45 -4.09 5.74
N LYS A 98 6.76 -2.79 5.64
CA LYS A 98 5.82 -1.73 6.02
C LYS A 98 4.56 -1.75 5.14
N ILE A 99 4.68 -1.94 3.83
CA ILE A 99 3.49 -1.96 2.95
C ILE A 99 2.61 -3.18 3.23
N ILE A 100 3.21 -4.35 3.46
CA ILE A 100 2.47 -5.57 3.81
C ILE A 100 1.72 -5.37 5.13
N ARG A 101 2.42 -4.83 6.14
CA ARG A 101 1.80 -4.48 7.42
C ARG A 101 0.66 -3.49 7.23
N ALA A 102 0.84 -2.42 6.45
CA ALA A 102 -0.21 -1.43 6.21
C ALA A 102 -1.45 -2.03 5.54
N MET A 103 -1.28 -2.96 4.59
CA MET A 103 -2.41 -3.66 3.96
C MET A 103 -3.14 -4.59 4.94
N ARG A 104 -2.41 -5.31 5.80
CA ARG A 104 -2.99 -6.14 6.87
C ARG A 104 -3.80 -5.32 7.87
N GLU A 105 -3.24 -4.19 8.31
CA GLU A 105 -3.93 -3.29 9.24
C GLU A 105 -5.19 -2.69 8.61
N ALA A 106 -5.15 -2.35 7.31
CA ALA A 106 -6.31 -1.89 6.57
C ALA A 106 -7.41 -2.97 6.48
N ALA A 107 -7.03 -4.21 6.18
CA ALA A 107 -7.96 -5.34 6.13
C ALA A 107 -8.68 -5.58 7.48
N SER A 108 -7.92 -5.48 8.58
CA SER A 108 -8.42 -5.66 9.94
C SER A 108 -9.33 -4.51 10.37
N THR A 109 -9.03 -3.29 9.92
CA THR A 109 -9.80 -2.09 10.27
C THR A 109 -11.13 -2.01 9.55
N TRP A 110 -11.09 -2.10 8.22
CA TRP A 110 -12.19 -1.67 7.37
C TRP A 110 -13.14 -2.81 7.02
N SER A 111 -12.94 -3.99 7.61
CA SER A 111 -13.57 -5.26 7.25
C SER A 111 -13.38 -5.60 5.77
N ASP A 112 -12.56 -6.60 5.48
CA ASP A 112 -12.24 -6.99 4.10
C ASP A 112 -13.30 -7.93 3.48
N ASN A 113 -14.57 -7.50 3.48
CA ASN A 113 -15.71 -8.31 3.03
C ASN A 113 -15.60 -8.73 1.55
N ARG A 114 -14.80 -8.00 0.76
CA ARG A 114 -14.53 -8.31 -0.65
C ARG A 114 -13.11 -8.85 -0.89
N GLN A 115 -12.37 -9.13 0.19
CA GLN A 115 -10.99 -9.62 0.17
C GLN A 115 -10.03 -8.76 -0.69
N GLN A 116 -10.32 -7.47 -0.86
CA GLN A 116 -9.55 -6.57 -1.73
C GLN A 116 -8.19 -6.22 -1.11
N TYR A 117 -8.12 -6.10 0.21
CA TYR A 117 -6.86 -5.82 0.91
C TYR A 117 -5.98 -7.06 0.99
N LEU A 118 -6.57 -8.24 1.19
CA LEU A 118 -5.87 -9.52 1.11
C LEU A 118 -5.35 -9.77 -0.31
N ALA A 119 -6.18 -9.53 -1.34
CA ALA A 119 -5.78 -9.66 -2.74
C ALA A 119 -4.59 -8.78 -3.09
N ALA A 120 -4.65 -7.54 -2.62
CA ALA A 120 -3.58 -6.57 -2.73
C ALA A 120 -2.26 -7.09 -2.12
N ALA A 121 -2.30 -7.57 -0.88
CA ALA A 121 -1.12 -8.08 -0.19
C ALA A 121 -0.58 -9.37 -0.84
N VAL A 122 -1.47 -10.27 -1.28
CA VAL A 122 -1.11 -11.49 -2.02
C VAL A 122 -0.42 -11.15 -3.34
N ARG A 123 -0.90 -10.13 -4.07
CA ARG A 123 -0.27 -9.69 -5.32
C ARG A 123 1.13 -9.17 -5.06
N VAL A 124 1.28 -8.23 -4.14
CA VAL A 124 2.60 -7.68 -3.75
C VAL A 124 3.56 -8.79 -3.34
N THR A 125 3.15 -9.71 -2.47
CA THR A 125 4.05 -10.78 -1.99
C THR A 125 4.47 -11.81 -3.04
N ASN A 126 3.75 -11.92 -4.16
CA ASN A 126 4.14 -12.79 -5.28
C ASN A 126 4.96 -12.04 -6.33
N ASP A 127 4.58 -10.79 -6.59
CA ASP A 127 4.99 -10.05 -7.77
C ASP A 127 6.06 -8.99 -7.46
N PHE A 128 6.44 -8.78 -6.21
CA PHE A 128 7.42 -7.75 -5.87
C PHE A 128 8.82 -8.13 -6.33
N ASP A 129 9.35 -7.35 -7.28
CA ASP A 129 10.72 -7.49 -7.82
C ASP A 129 11.56 -6.21 -7.61
N GLY A 130 11.17 -5.40 -6.63
CA GLY A 130 11.89 -4.20 -6.22
C GLY A 130 11.14 -2.88 -6.46
N TRP A 131 11.82 -1.79 -6.11
CA TRP A 131 11.28 -0.44 -6.14
C TRP A 131 11.68 0.32 -7.40
N THR A 132 10.71 0.97 -8.03
CA THR A 132 10.99 2.06 -8.97
C THR A 132 10.95 3.40 -8.26
N ARG A 133 11.72 4.35 -8.81
CA ARG A 133 11.62 5.77 -8.48
C ARG A 133 11.42 6.55 -9.78
N PHE A 134 10.34 7.31 -9.89
CA PHE A 134 10.08 8.23 -11.02
C PHE A 134 10.16 7.55 -12.40
N SER A 135 9.17 6.71 -12.73
CA SER A 135 9.11 5.96 -14.00
C SER A 135 8.05 6.44 -14.97
#